data_AF-A0A645EZQ2-F1
#
_entry.id   AF-A0A645EZQ2-F1
#
_cell.length_a   1.000
_cell.length_b   1.000
_cell.length_c   1.000
_cell.angle_alpha   90.00
_cell.angle_beta   90.00
_cell.angle_gamma   90.00
#
_symmetry.space_group_name_H-M   'P 1'
#
loop_
_entity.id
_entity.type
_entity.pdbx_description
1 polymer ?
#
loop_
_entity_poly.entity_id
_entity_poly.type
_entity_poly.pdbx_seq_one_letter_code
_entity_poly.pdbx_strand_id
1 'polypeptide(L)'
;MAQQGGVVMDGRDISSYVLPDADVKLFLTASIEERARRRWRELTDKGIDVSLSEIASDIACRDKQDCEREIAPLKQAKDAILLDTTGLAIEGAVQKILDICRERAGLV
;
A
#
# COMPACT_ATOMS: atom_id res chain seq x y z
N MET A 1 -18.80 12.43 -0.18
CA MET A 1 -18.05 12.13 1.06
C MET A 1 -16.61 12.65 0.96
N ALA A 2 -15.78 12.19 0.02
CA ALA A 2 -14.39 12.68 -0.09
C ALA A 2 -14.23 14.19 -0.41
N GLN A 3 -15.18 14.81 -1.11
CA GLN A 3 -15.15 16.25 -1.42
C GLN A 3 -15.16 17.19 -0.19
N GLN A 4 -15.57 16.70 0.98
CA GLN A 4 -15.54 17.47 2.23
C GLN A 4 -14.19 17.36 2.96
N GLY A 5 -13.21 16.64 2.40
CA GLY A 5 -11.92 16.38 3.02
C GLY A 5 -11.99 15.43 4.21
N GLY A 6 -10.87 15.28 4.93
CA GLY A 6 -10.79 14.49 6.16
C GLY A 6 -10.90 12.97 5.97
N VAL A 7 -10.59 12.47 4.76
CA VAL A 7 -10.70 11.05 4.42
C VAL A 7 -9.32 10.46 4.17
N VAL A 8 -9.06 9.29 4.76
CA VAL A 8 -7.96 8.40 4.38
C VAL A 8 -8.58 7.21 3.66
N MET A 9 -8.08 6.89 2.46
CA MET A 9 -8.60 5.83 1.62
C MET A 9 -7.45 4.97 1.11
N ASP A 10 -7.56 3.65 1.28
CA ASP A 10 -6.62 2.68 0.75
C ASP A 10 -7.26 1.87 -0.39
N GLY A 11 -6.44 1.43 -1.35
CA GLY A 11 -6.91 0.68 -2.52
C GLY A 11 -5.84 0.63 -3.61
N ARG A 12 -6.21 0.14 -4.80
CA ARG A 12 -5.26 -0.08 -5.92
C ARG A 12 -5.20 1.09 -6.89
N ASP A 13 -6.33 1.75 -7.10
CA ASP A 13 -6.55 2.77 -8.12
C ASP A 13 -7.05 4.10 -7.52
N ILE A 14 -6.87 4.28 -6.20
CA ILE A 14 -7.37 5.46 -5.49
C ILE A 14 -6.75 6.73 -6.05
N SER A 15 -5.42 6.80 -6.13
CA SER A 15 -4.71 7.99 -6.58
C SER A 15 -4.76 8.21 -8.10
N SER A 16 -5.16 7.19 -8.87
CA SER A 16 -5.11 7.22 -10.34
C SER A 16 -6.49 7.29 -11.00
N TYR A 17 -7.55 6.90 -10.29
CA TYR A 17 -8.91 6.83 -10.83
C TYR A 17 -9.97 7.39 -9.87
N VAL A 18 -9.98 6.97 -8.59
CA VAL A 18 -11.07 7.33 -7.65
C VAL A 18 -10.95 8.76 -7.13
N LEU A 19 -9.75 9.15 -6.67
CA LEU A 19 -9.41 10.45 -6.10
C LEU A 19 -8.15 10.99 -6.79
N PRO A 20 -8.22 11.29 -8.10
CA PRO A 20 -7.07 11.80 -8.87
C PRO A 20 -6.63 13.19 -8.43
N ASP A 21 -7.42 13.91 -7.63
CA ASP A 21 -7.10 15.24 -7.10
C ASP A 21 -6.85 15.24 -5.59
N ALA A 22 -6.55 14.07 -4.98
CA ALA A 22 -6.23 13.98 -3.56
C ALA A 22 -4.99 14.84 -3.20
N ASP A 23 -5.06 15.53 -2.07
CA ASP A 23 -4.00 16.44 -1.57
C ASP A 23 -2.67 15.70 -1.36
N VAL A 24 -2.74 14.46 -0.88
CA VAL A 24 -1.60 13.57 -0.64
C VAL A 24 -1.88 12.22 -1.26
N LYS A 25 -0.93 11.74 -2.07
CA LYS A 25 -0.99 10.43 -2.72
C LYS A 25 0.25 9.65 -2.37
N LEU A 26 0.05 8.46 -1.81
CA LEU A 26 1.11 7.54 -1.42
C LEU A 26 0.96 6.25 -2.20
N PHE A 27 2.07 5.76 -2.74
CA PHE A 27 2.16 4.43 -3.32
C PHE A 27 3.02 3.58 -2.39
N LEU A 28 2.37 2.81 -1.52
CA LEU A 28 3.06 1.94 -0.57
C LEU A 28 3.51 0.67 -1.27
N THR A 29 4.77 0.29 -1.08
CA THR A 29 5.32 -0.97 -1.58
C THR A 29 6.11 -1.70 -0.49
N ALA A 30 6.39 -2.97 -0.75
CA ALA A 30 7.33 -3.81 -0.01
C ALA A 30 7.70 -5.03 -0.85
N SER A 31 8.85 -5.65 -0.56
CA SER A 31 9.24 -6.90 -1.21
C SER A 31 8.19 -7.99 -1.01
N ILE A 32 8.06 -8.90 -1.99
CA ILE A 32 7.14 -10.05 -1.91
C ILE A 32 7.45 -10.89 -0.67
N GLU A 33 8.73 -11.11 -0.40
CA GLU A 33 9.23 -11.85 0.76
C GLU A 33 8.78 -11.22 2.07
N GLU A 34 8.89 -9.91 2.20
CA GLU A 34 8.47 -9.19 3.41
C GLU A 34 6.95 -9.27 3.60
N ARG A 35 6.17 -9.08 2.52
CA ARG A 35 4.71 -9.18 2.57
C ARG A 35 4.26 -10.60 2.90
N ALA A 36 4.90 -11.60 2.30
CA ALA A 36 4.63 -13.01 2.58
C ALA A 36 4.95 -13.35 4.04
N ARG A 37 6.09 -12.90 4.55
CA ARG A 37 6.50 -13.09 5.96
C ARG A 37 5.51 -12.46 6.95
N ARG A 38 5.06 -11.23 6.69
CA ARG A 38 4.07 -10.54 7.52
C ARG A 38 2.74 -11.29 7.53
N ARG A 39 2.26 -11.69 6.34
CA ARG A 39 1.00 -12.43 6.18
C ARG A 39 1.06 -13.82 6.81
N TRP A 40 2.19 -14.50 6.66
CA TRP A 40 2.42 -15.81 7.27
C TRP A 40 2.31 -15.73 8.79
N ARG A 41 3.01 -14.78 9.44
CA ARG A 41 2.88 -14.57 10.90
C ARG A 41 1.44 -14.32 11.31
N GLU A 42 0.74 -13.43 10.61
CA GLU A 42 -0.67 -13.12 10.91
C GLU A 42 -1.57 -14.36 10.87
N LEU A 43 -1.33 -15.28 9.93
CA LEU A 43 -2.10 -16.52 9.80
C LEU A 43 -1.68 -17.57 10.84
N THR A 44 -0.38 -17.71 11.10
CA THR A 44 0.15 -18.61 12.14
C THR A 44 -0.33 -18.20 13.53
N ASP A 45 -0.37 -16.89 13.84
CA ASP A 45 -0.91 -16.37 15.11
C ASP A 45 -2.41 -16.66 15.27
N LYS A 46 -3.13 -16.88 14.16
CA LYS A 46 -4.53 -17.32 14.13
C LYS A 46 -4.70 -18.85 14.14
N GLY A 47 -3.61 -19.61 14.24
CA GLY A 47 -3.61 -21.07 14.22
C GLY A 47 -3.85 -21.69 12.84
N ILE A 48 -3.65 -20.92 11.76
CA ILE A 48 -3.80 -21.39 10.39
C ILE A 48 -2.42 -21.83 9.88
N ASP A 49 -2.29 -23.11 9.55
CA ASP A 49 -1.08 -23.66 8.95
C ASP A 49 -1.09 -23.45 7.44
N VAL A 50 -0.04 -22.81 6.93
CA VAL A 50 0.12 -22.43 5.53
C VAL A 50 1.61 -22.22 5.26
N SER A 51 2.08 -22.61 4.07
CA SER A 51 3.49 -22.44 3.73
C SER A 51 3.78 -20.99 3.32
N LEU A 52 4.98 -20.51 3.69
CA LEU A 52 5.46 -19.20 3.27
C LEU A 52 5.57 -19.09 1.74
N SER A 53 5.93 -20.19 1.07
CA SER A 53 6.04 -20.28 -0.39
C SER A 53 4.70 -20.11 -1.11
N GLU A 54 3.63 -20.73 -0.60
CA GLU A 54 2.27 -20.57 -1.15
C GLU A 54 1.82 -19.11 -1.02
N ILE A 55 2.01 -18.50 0.14
CA ILE A 55 1.67 -17.09 0.36
C ILE A 55 2.46 -16.18 -0.59
N ALA A 56 3.76 -16.40 -0.76
CA ALA A 56 4.58 -15.62 -1.68
C ALA A 56 4.11 -15.74 -3.13
N SER A 57 3.76 -16.96 -3.57
CA SER A 57 3.23 -17.21 -4.91
C SER A 57 1.88 -16.53 -5.13
N ASP A 58 0.97 -16.63 -4.15
CA ASP A 58 -0.34 -15.98 -4.18
C ASP A 58 -0.22 -14.47 -4.27
N ILE A 59 0.68 -13.88 -3.48
CA ILE A 59 0.95 -12.44 -3.50
C ILE A 59 1.49 -12.02 -4.87
N ALA A 60 2.49 -12.73 -5.40
CA ALA A 60 3.08 -12.42 -6.71
C ALA A 60 2.04 -12.51 -7.84
N CYS A 61 1.18 -13.54 -7.81
CA CYS A 61 0.11 -13.73 -8.77
C CYS A 61 -0.90 -12.57 -8.73
N ARG A 62 -1.33 -12.18 -7.52
CA ARG A 62 -2.27 -11.06 -7.32
C ARG A 62 -1.67 -9.74 -7.76
N ASP A 63 -0.42 -9.45 -7.40
CA ASP A 63 0.26 -8.23 -7.83
C ASP A 63 0.32 -8.14 -9.36
N LYS A 64 0.64 -9.26 -10.02
CA LYS A 64 0.67 -9.32 -11.49
C LYS A 64 -0.70 -9.01 -12.08
N GLN A 65 -1.75 -9.65 -11.58
CA GLN A 65 -3.13 -9.41 -12.02
C GLN A 65 -3.57 -7.95 -11.78
N ASP A 66 -3.26 -7.40 -10.61
CA ASP A 66 -3.57 -6.01 -10.26
C ASP A 66 -2.83 -5.01 -11.16
N CYS A 67 -1.58 -5.30 -11.55
CA CYS A 67 -0.81 -4.44 -12.46
C CYS A 67 -1.24 -4.57 -13.93
N GLU A 68 -1.63 -5.77 -14.37
CA GLU A 68 -1.92 -6.08 -15.77
C GLU A 68 -3.39 -5.90 -16.17
N ARG A 69 -4.30 -5.67 -15.21
CA ARG A 69 -5.73 -5.48 -15.51
C ARG A 69 -5.96 -4.28 -16.44
N GLU A 70 -6.85 -4.45 -17.43
CA GLU A 70 -7.13 -3.40 -18.42
C GLU A 70 -7.79 -2.15 -17.80
N ILE A 71 -8.68 -2.35 -16.83
CA ILE A 71 -9.45 -1.28 -16.19
C ILE A 71 -8.82 -0.93 -14.84
N ALA A 72 -8.43 0.34 -14.71
CA ALA A 72 -7.87 0.93 -13.49
C ALA A 72 -6.69 0.14 -12.89
N PRO A 73 -5.62 -0.22 -13.64
CA PRO A 73 -4.52 -1.01 -13.10
C PRO A 73 -3.86 -0.38 -11.87
N LEU A 74 -3.30 -1.22 -11.01
CA LEU A 74 -2.41 -0.81 -9.93
C LEU A 74 -1.18 -0.16 -10.56
N LYS A 75 -1.12 1.16 -10.47
CA LYS A 75 -0.01 1.96 -10.98
C LYS A 75 0.24 3.14 -10.06
N GLN A 76 1.50 3.51 -9.92
CA GLN A 76 1.88 4.75 -9.26
C GLN A 76 1.36 5.94 -10.09
N ALA A 77 0.55 6.80 -9.47
CA ALA A 77 0.17 8.07 -10.09
C ALA A 77 1.42 8.98 -10.20
N LYS A 78 1.48 9.84 -11.23
CA LYS A 78 2.68 10.65 -11.53
C LYS A 78 3.14 11.52 -10.36
N ASP A 79 2.21 11.96 -9.53
CA ASP A 79 2.44 12.82 -8.37
C ASP A 79 2.38 12.07 -7.03
N ALA A 80 2.18 10.74 -7.06
CA ALA A 80 2.22 9.90 -5.87
C ALA A 80 3.66 9.64 -5.41
N ILE A 81 3.87 9.71 -4.10
CA ILE A 81 5.15 9.43 -3.46
C ILE A 81 5.28 7.93 -3.24
N LEU A 82 6.34 7.32 -3.76
CA LEU A 82 6.69 5.92 -3.51
C LEU A 82 7.21 5.77 -2.08
N LEU A 83 6.57 4.93 -1.28
CA LEU A 83 7.00 4.60 0.07
C LEU A 83 7.26 3.09 0.18
N ASP A 84 8.53 2.70 0.15
CA ASP A 84 8.93 1.32 0.45
C ASP A 84 8.97 1.08 1.96
N THR A 85 8.20 0.10 2.41
CA THR A 85 8.08 -0.31 3.81
C THR A 85 8.82 -1.61 4.11
N THR A 86 9.63 -2.12 3.18
CA THR A 86 10.45 -3.31 3.37
C THR A 86 11.33 -3.15 4.61
N GLY A 87 11.25 -4.11 5.54
CA GLY A 87 12.02 -4.10 6.79
C GLY A 87 11.60 -3.04 7.82
N LEU A 88 10.63 -2.16 7.53
CA LEU A 88 10.12 -1.20 8.50
C LEU A 88 9.13 -1.85 9.47
N ALA A 89 9.21 -1.45 10.73
CA ALA A 89 8.14 -1.66 11.70
C ALA A 89 6.93 -0.77 11.38
N ILE A 90 5.76 -1.10 11.94
CA ILE A 90 4.51 -0.38 11.70
C ILE A 90 4.67 1.08 12.10
N GLU A 91 5.25 1.35 13.27
CA GLU A 91 5.47 2.69 13.80
C GLU A 91 6.36 3.53 12.87
N GLY A 92 7.40 2.91 12.31
CA GLY A 92 8.30 3.56 11.36
C GLY A 92 7.62 3.89 10.04
N ALA A 93 6.75 3.00 9.53
CA ALA A 93 5.96 3.27 8.34
C ALA A 93 4.94 4.40 8.58
N VAL A 94 4.24 4.37 9.72
CA VAL A 94 3.28 5.41 10.12
C VAL A 94 3.97 6.76 10.25
N GLN A 95 5.14 6.83 10.89
CA GLN A 95 5.86 8.09 11.04
C GLN A 95 6.22 8.69 9.69
N LYS A 96 6.74 7.90 8.75
CA LYS A 96 7.05 8.36 7.39
C LYS A 96 5.81 8.89 6.66
N ILE A 97 4.67 8.21 6.80
CA ILE A 97 3.40 8.66 6.21
C ILE A 97 3.01 10.03 6.79
N LEU A 98 3.07 10.19 8.11
CA LEU A 98 2.72 11.43 8.79
C LEU A 98 3.63 12.59 8.36
N ASP A 99 4.93 12.35 8.22
CA ASP A 99 5.88 13.37 7.80
C ASP A 99 5.59 13.85 6.37
N ILE A 100 5.34 12.92 5.44
CA ILE A 100 4.93 13.26 4.07
C ILE A 100 3.62 14.07 4.06
N CYS A 101 2.64 13.68 4.87
CA CYS A 101 1.38 14.41 4.96
C CYS A 101 1.57 15.84 5.48
N ARG A 102 2.43 16.04 6.49
CA ARG A 102 2.73 17.37 7.05
C ARG A 102 3.45 18.27 6.05
N GLU A 103 4.45 17.73 5.35
CA GLU A 103 5.18 18.46 4.30
C GLU A 103 4.24 18.95 3.19
N ARG A 104 3.34 18.07 2.72
CA ARG A 104 2.37 18.41 1.66
C ARG A 104 1.27 19.35 2.13
N ALA A 105 0.89 19.31 3.40
CA ALA A 105 -0.08 20.24 3.99
C ALA A 105 0.52 21.61 4.35
N GLY A 106 1.84 21.83 4.16
CA GLY A 106 2.50 23.08 4.53
C GLY A 106 2.55 23.33 6.04
N LEU A 107 2.55 22.25 6.83
CA LEU A 107 2.59 22.30 8.30
C LEU A 107 4.03 22.19 8.85
N VAL A 108 5.04 22.31 7.98
CA VAL A 108 6.48 22.25 8.28
C VAL A 108 7.18 23.46 7.67
#